data_AF-R0F2Y3-F1
#
_entry.id   AF-R0F2Y3-F1
#
_cell.length_a   1.000
_cell.length_b   1.000
_cell.length_c   1.000
_cell.angle_alpha   90.00
_cell.angle_beta   90.00
_cell.angle_gamma   90.00
#
_symmetry.space_group_name_H-M   'P 1'
#
loop_
_entity.id
_entity.type
_entity.pdbx_description
1 polymer ?
#
loop_
_entity_poly.entity_id
_entity_poly.type
_entity_poly.pdbx_seq_one_letter_code
_entity_poly.pdbx_strand_id
1 'polypeptide(L)'
;DAVVLKDPNETNKYIVRRLAAIEGSEMVSSDEKDKLFVLEKDSNQEMKSKEAYDSRTFGPISMADIVGRAIYCLRTAVDHGPVSNSELAMEEDSPILAVELDVDEMAKDHKA
;
A
#
# COMPACT_ATOMS: atom_id res chain seq x y z
N ASP A 1 10.77 -0.84 -1.03
CA ASP A 1 9.48 -1.02 -1.75
C ASP A 1 8.33 -1.07 -0.75
N ALA A 2 7.11 -0.66 -1.08
CA ALA A 2 5.96 -0.85 -0.19
C ALA A 2 5.29 -2.20 -0.52
N VAL A 3 5.12 -3.06 0.48
CA VAL A 3 4.62 -4.43 0.29
C VAL A 3 3.51 -4.75 1.27
N VAL A 4 2.59 -5.62 0.83
CA VAL A 4 1.60 -6.27 1.69
C VAL A 4 2.21 -7.60 2.14
N LEU A 5 2.22 -7.85 3.45
CA LEU A 5 2.72 -9.09 4.04
C LEU A 5 1.72 -9.68 5.02
N LYS A 6 1.75 -11.00 5.18
CA LYS A 6 1.04 -11.72 6.25
C LYS A 6 1.68 -11.41 7.59
N ASP A 7 0.89 -11.06 8.59
CA ASP A 7 1.40 -10.79 9.94
C ASP A 7 2.00 -12.08 10.52
N PRO A 8 3.29 -12.08 10.93
CA PRO A 8 3.95 -13.29 11.44
C PRO A 8 3.37 -13.78 12.76
N ASN A 9 2.71 -12.90 13.53
CA ASN A 9 2.10 -13.25 14.82
C ASN A 9 0.59 -13.52 14.71
N GLU A 10 -0.07 -13.10 13.61
CA GLU A 10 -1.52 -13.22 13.41
C GLU A 10 -1.85 -13.67 11.97
N THR A 11 -2.10 -14.97 11.78
CA THR A 11 -2.19 -15.59 10.44
C THR A 11 -3.30 -15.03 9.53
N ASN A 12 -4.35 -14.44 10.10
CA ASN A 12 -5.49 -13.89 9.36
C ASN A 12 -5.37 -12.38 9.09
N LYS A 13 -4.22 -11.77 9.41
CA LYS A 13 -3.99 -10.34 9.32
C LYS A 13 -2.92 -10.02 8.28
N TYR A 14 -3.14 -8.94 7.56
CA TYR A 14 -2.21 -8.42 6.57
C TYR A 14 -1.79 -7.01 6.96
N ILE A 15 -0.50 -6.71 6.82
CA ILE A 15 0.06 -5.40 7.13
C ILE A 15 0.82 -4.86 5.92
N VAL A 16 0.83 -3.53 5.78
CA VAL A 16 1.60 -2.84 4.74
C VAL A 16 2.85 -2.26 5.37
N ARG A 17 4.03 -2.64 4.88
CA ARG A 17 5.32 -2.11 5.35
C ARG A 17 6.27 -1.85 4.20
N ARG A 18 7.29 -1.04 4.47
CA ARG A 18 8.36 -0.78 3.51
C ARG A 18 9.45 -1.82 3.69
N LEU A 19 9.79 -2.52 2.62
CA LEU A 19 10.98 -3.37 2.56
C LEU A 19 12.23 -2.48 2.69
N ALA A 20 12.94 -2.62 3.81
CA ALA A 20 14.12 -1.84 4.14
C ALA A 20 15.41 -2.48 3.62
N ALA A 21 15.48 -3.82 3.66
CA ALA A 21 16.66 -4.60 3.30
C ALA A 21 16.27 -6.02 2.87
N ILE A 22 17.20 -6.72 2.23
CA ILE A 22 17.09 -8.14 1.84
C ILE A 22 18.24 -8.95 2.46
N GLU A 23 18.16 -10.28 2.40
CA GLU A 23 19.23 -11.17 2.85
C GLU A 23 20.60 -10.75 2.29
N GLY A 24 21.62 -10.74 3.14
CA GLY A 24 22.98 -10.30 2.79
C GLY A 24 23.19 -8.78 2.80
N SER A 25 22.16 -7.98 3.10
CA SER A 25 22.32 -6.53 3.28
C SER A 25 22.94 -6.22 4.64
N GLU A 26 23.87 -5.26 4.68
CA GLU A 26 24.40 -4.73 5.94
C GLU A 26 23.48 -3.63 6.47
N MET A 27 23.03 -3.78 7.71
CA MET A 27 22.23 -2.80 8.41
C MET A 27 23.15 -1.85 9.18
N VAL A 28 23.09 -0.57 8.81
CA VAL A 28 23.90 0.50 9.40
C VAL A 28 23.00 1.44 10.18
N SER A 29 23.32 1.65 11.46
CA SER A 29 22.68 2.68 12.30
C SER A 29 23.59 3.92 12.36
N SER A 30 22.98 5.10 12.46
CA SER A 30 23.72 6.35 12.71
C SER A 30 24.03 6.55 14.20
N ASP A 31 23.49 5.72 15.09
CA ASP A 31 23.83 5.72 16.51
C ASP A 31 25.13 4.91 16.74
N GLU A 32 26.14 5.54 17.33
CA GLU A 32 27.44 4.91 17.62
C GLU A 32 27.33 3.72 18.59
N LYS A 33 26.23 3.62 19.34
CA LYS A 33 25.98 2.52 20.28
C LYS A 33 25.42 1.27 19.61
N ASP A 34 24.84 1.41 18.42
CA ASP A 34 24.25 0.30 17.69
C ASP A 34 25.32 -0.43 16.89
N LYS A 35 25.33 -1.75 17.00
CA LYS A 35 26.26 -2.58 16.25
C LYS A 35 25.77 -2.78 14.82
N LEU A 36 26.69 -2.60 13.88
CA LEU A 36 26.54 -3.06 12.49
C LEU A 36 26.30 -4.57 12.48
N PHE A 37 25.34 -5.01 11.68
CA PHE A 37 25.09 -6.44 11.46
C PHE A 37 24.66 -6.70 10.02
N VAL A 38 24.98 -7.88 9.52
CA VAL A 38 24.50 -8.36 8.23
C VAL A 38 23.20 -9.14 8.46
N LEU A 39 22.21 -8.91 7.62
CA LEU A 39 20.96 -9.67 7.64
C LEU A 39 21.22 -11.11 7.19
N GLU A 40 21.29 -11.99 8.18
CA GLU A 40 21.31 -13.43 7.97
C GLU A 40 19.88 -13.97 7.80
N LYS A 41 19.77 -15.12 7.14
CA LYS A 41 18.52 -15.85 7.05
C LYS A 41 18.06 -16.25 8.46
N ASP A 42 16.84 -15.88 8.82
CA ASP A 42 16.17 -16.22 10.09
C ASP A 42 16.65 -15.46 11.37
N SER A 43 17.32 -14.31 11.24
CA SER A 43 17.84 -13.58 12.42
C SER A 43 16.78 -12.73 13.16
N ASN A 44 16.25 -13.18 14.29
CA ASN A 44 15.44 -12.34 15.19
C ASN A 44 16.33 -11.37 16.00
N GLN A 45 16.25 -10.07 15.71
CA GLN A 45 16.82 -9.03 16.57
C GLN A 45 15.70 -8.14 17.13
N GLU A 46 15.58 -8.13 18.47
CA GLU A 46 14.74 -7.17 19.18
C GLU A 46 15.41 -5.80 19.17
N MET A 47 14.79 -4.80 18.54
CA MET A 47 15.21 -3.41 18.63
C MET A 47 14.22 -2.58 19.46
N LYS A 48 14.74 -1.80 20.41
CA LYS A 48 13.94 -0.92 21.27
C LYS A 48 13.64 0.40 20.58
N SER A 49 12.61 0.41 19.73
CA SER A 49 12.04 1.66 19.22
C SER A 49 10.55 1.75 19.53
N LYS A 50 10.13 2.86 20.14
CA LYS A 50 8.72 3.22 20.33
C LYS A 50 8.13 3.60 18.96
N GLU A 51 6.99 2.99 18.62
CA GLU A 51 5.85 3.53 17.85
C GLU A 51 5.37 2.78 16.60
N ALA A 52 6.14 1.87 15.98
CA ALA A 52 5.63 1.13 14.81
C ALA A 52 5.82 -0.39 14.92
N TYR A 53 4.72 -1.13 14.75
CA TYR A 53 4.73 -2.59 14.65
C TYR A 53 5.32 -3.02 13.30
N ASP A 54 6.61 -3.35 13.26
CA ASP A 54 7.38 -3.72 12.07
C ASP A 54 8.48 -4.74 12.39
N SER A 55 9.43 -4.96 11.47
CA SER A 55 10.49 -5.96 11.62
C SER A 55 11.42 -5.72 12.82
N ARG A 56 11.40 -4.54 13.44
CA ARG A 56 12.08 -4.28 14.71
C ARG A 56 11.39 -4.95 15.90
N THR A 57 10.10 -5.24 15.75
CA THR A 57 9.26 -5.91 16.76
C THR A 57 9.09 -7.41 16.50
N PHE A 58 8.91 -7.82 15.24
CA PHE A 58 8.66 -9.23 14.88
C PHE A 58 9.82 -9.90 14.13
N GLY A 59 10.95 -9.19 13.94
CA GLY A 59 12.10 -9.71 13.20
C GLY A 59 11.94 -9.65 11.67
N PRO A 60 12.90 -10.21 10.91
CA PRO A 60 12.78 -10.38 9.47
C PRO A 60 11.66 -11.38 9.13
N ILE A 61 11.10 -11.24 7.93
CA ILE A 61 10.05 -12.13 7.42
C ILE A 61 10.56 -12.91 6.21
N SER A 62 9.97 -14.07 5.96
CA SER A 62 10.23 -14.81 4.73
C SER A 62 9.67 -14.06 3.52
N MET A 63 10.40 -14.07 2.40
CA MET A 63 9.89 -13.55 1.13
C MET A 63 8.61 -14.27 0.68
N ALA A 64 8.38 -15.50 1.13
CA ALA A 64 7.16 -16.26 0.85
C ALA A 64 5.90 -15.68 1.53
N ASP A 65 6.07 -14.88 2.57
CA ASP A 65 4.96 -14.24 3.30
C ASP A 65 4.59 -12.86 2.74
N ILE A 66 5.35 -12.38 1.75
CA ILE A 66 5.02 -11.18 0.97
C ILE A 66 3.97 -11.57 -0.08
N VAL A 67 2.78 -10.98 0.05
CA VAL A 67 1.66 -11.21 -0.88
C VAL A 67 1.88 -10.47 -2.20
N GLY A 68 2.44 -9.27 -2.13
CA GLY A 68 2.70 -8.45 -3.31
C GLY A 68 3.13 -7.02 -2.99
N ARG A 69 3.45 -6.28 -4.05
CA ARG A 69 3.86 -4.87 -3.98
C ARG A 69 2.63 -3.97 -3.99
N ALA A 70 2.59 -2.98 -3.09
CA ALA A 70 1.60 -1.92 -3.12
C ALA A 70 2.04 -0.85 -4.14
N ILE A 71 1.37 -0.78 -5.28
CA ILE A 71 1.76 0.11 -6.39
C ILE A 71 1.11 1.49 -6.27
N TYR A 72 -0.09 1.56 -5.69
CA TYR A 72 -0.87 2.78 -5.59
C TYR A 72 -1.66 2.84 -4.28
N CYS A 73 -1.82 4.04 -3.74
CA CYS A 73 -2.61 4.31 -2.55
C CYS A 73 -3.60 5.43 -2.88
N LEU A 74 -4.89 5.12 -2.78
CA LEU A 74 -5.96 6.09 -2.87
C LEU A 74 -6.35 6.53 -1.45
N ARG A 75 -6.26 7.82 -1.14
CA ARG A 75 -6.74 8.39 0.13
C ARG A 75 -8.10 9.07 -0.02
N THR A 76 -8.37 9.66 -1.18
CA THR A 76 -9.61 10.38 -1.48
C THR A 76 -10.04 10.16 -2.93
N ALA A 77 -11.32 10.43 -3.23
CA ALA A 77 -11.87 10.30 -4.57
C ALA A 77 -11.22 11.23 -5.62
N VAL A 78 -10.43 12.23 -5.19
CA VAL A 78 -9.71 13.15 -6.08
C VAL A 78 -8.26 12.73 -6.35
N ASP A 79 -7.74 11.68 -5.68
CA ASP A 79 -6.37 11.20 -5.89
C ASP A 79 -6.18 10.52 -7.25
N HIS A 80 -7.28 10.13 -7.90
CA HIS A 80 -7.33 9.91 -9.34
C HIS A 80 -8.24 10.99 -9.94
N GLY A 81 -7.84 11.57 -11.07
CA GLY A 81 -8.73 12.43 -11.83
C GLY A 81 -9.96 11.64 -12.30
N PRO A 82 -11.02 12.33 -12.77
CA PRO A 82 -12.16 11.67 -13.38
C PRO A 82 -11.69 10.65 -14.42
N VAL A 83 -12.08 9.39 -14.24
CA VAL A 83 -11.78 8.35 -15.22
C VAL A 83 -12.66 8.63 -16.43
N SER A 84 -12.05 9.15 -17.50
CA SER A 84 -12.73 9.30 -18.78
C SER A 84 -12.67 7.97 -19.51
N ASN A 85 -13.82 7.48 -19.96
CA ASN A 85 -13.85 6.44 -20.98
C ASN A 85 -13.16 6.97 -22.26
N SER A 86 -12.69 6.06 -23.10
CA SER A 86 -12.22 6.43 -24.44
C SER A 86 -13.35 7.08 -25.24
N GLU A 87 -13.01 7.97 -26.16
CA GLU A 87 -13.98 8.69 -27.01
C GLU A 87 -15.00 7.75 -27.67
N LEU A 88 -14.54 6.62 -28.22
CA LEU A 88 -15.41 5.63 -28.86
C LEU A 88 -16.42 5.00 -27.89
N ALA A 89 -15.97 4.59 -26.71
CA ALA A 89 -16.86 4.03 -25.68
C ALA A 89 -17.87 5.08 -25.17
N MET A 90 -17.46 6.35 -25.07
CA MET A 90 -18.38 7.43 -24.72
C MET A 90 -19.44 7.66 -25.81
N GLU A 91 -19.07 7.55 -27.09
CA GLU A 91 -20.03 7.64 -28.20
C GLU A 91 -21.04 6.49 -28.18
N GLU A 92 -20.59 5.27 -27.88
CA GLU A 92 -21.45 4.09 -27.76
C GLU A 92 -22.44 4.20 -26.58
N ASP A 93 -21.98 4.72 -25.44
CA ASP A 93 -22.80 4.88 -24.23
C ASP A 93 -23.75 6.09 -24.30
N SER A 94 -23.46 7.08 -25.16
CA SER A 94 -24.19 8.35 -25.25
C SER A 94 -25.72 8.20 -25.43
N PRO A 95 -26.23 7.33 -26.34
CA PRO A 95 -27.67 7.14 -26.50
C PRO A 95 -28.33 6.50 -25.27
N ILE A 96 -27.62 5.64 -24.54
CA ILE A 96 -28.12 4.98 -23.33
C ILE A 96 -28.22 6.02 -22.22
N LEU A 97 -27.16 6.81 -22.01
CA LEU A 97 -27.14 7.89 -21.03
C LEU A 97 -28.23 8.94 -21.30
N ALA A 98 -28.51 9.26 -22.57
CA ALA A 98 -29.56 10.21 -22.94
C ALA A 98 -30.99 9.75 -22.59
N VAL A 99 -31.20 8.45 -22.44
CA VAL A 99 -32.50 7.87 -22.06
C VAL A 99 -32.57 7.59 -20.56
N GLU A 100 -31.46 7.15 -19.95
CA GLU A 100 -31.42 6.72 -18.55
C GLU A 100 -31.19 7.89 -17.58
N LEU A 101 -30.52 8.96 -18.00
CA LEU A 101 -30.20 10.11 -17.15
C LEU A 101 -31.10 11.30 -17.48
N ASP A 102 -31.86 11.75 -16.47
CA ASP A 102 -32.51 13.05 -16.48
C ASP A 102 -31.52 14.12 -15.99
N VAL A 103 -30.88 14.80 -16.94
CA VAL A 103 -29.91 15.88 -16.67
C VAL A 103 -30.55 17.07 -15.93
N ASP A 104 -31.83 17.34 -16.15
CA ASP A 104 -32.55 18.44 -15.49
C ASP A 104 -32.87 18.09 -14.04
N GLU A 105 -33.08 16.82 -13.72
CA GLU A 105 -33.23 16.33 -12.34
C GLU A 105 -31.91 16.40 -11.58
N MET A 106 -30.81 15.91 -12.17
CA MET A 106 -29.48 15.91 -11.53
C MET A 106 -28.93 17.32 -11.25
N ALA A 107 -29.31 18.31 -12.06
CA ALA A 107 -28.91 19.70 -11.87
C ALA A 107 -29.61 20.38 -10.68
N LYS A 108 -30.73 19.84 -10.17
CA LYS A 108 -31.48 20.43 -9.06
C LYS A 108 -30.81 20.22 -7.70
N ASP A 109 -30.01 19.16 -7.56
CA ASP A 109 -29.34 18.81 -6.30
C ASP A 109 -28.00 19.53 -6.08
N HIS A 110 -27.50 20.23 -7.09
CA HIS A 110 -26.29 21.06 -6.98
C HIS A 110 -26.62 22.52 -6.70
N LYS A 111 -27.08 22.82 -5.47
CA LYS A 111 -26.98 24.19 -4.95
C LYS A 111 -25.53 24.45 -4.55
N ALA A 112 -24.92 25.44 -5.20
CA ALA A 112 -23.59 25.99 -4.88
C ALA A 112 -23.48 26.49 -3.44
#